data_AF-A0A7K3DRE1-F1
#
_entry.id   AF-A0A7K3DRE1-F1
#
_cell.length_a   1.000
_cell.length_b   1.000
_cell.length_c   1.000
_cell.angle_alpha   90.00
_cell.angle_beta   90.00
_cell.angle_gamma   90.00
#
_symmetry.space_group_name_H-M   'P 1'
#
loop_
_entity.id
_entity.type
_entity.pdbx_description
1 polymer ?
#
loop_
_entity_poly.entity_id
_entity_poly.type
_entity_poly.pdbx_seq_one_letter_code
_entity_poly.pdbx_strand_id
1 'polypeptide(L)'
;QDRFWFLWDELATGALGAVVLADTRRLEDCFAAVDYFERRGIPFVVGVNCFEGADRYPAGSVRQALDLDPGVPVLLCDARDKESVKDVLIGVVEHAATTAAERRTEAAAAP
;
A
#
# COMPACT_ATOMS: atom_id res chain seq x y z
N GLN A 1 19.39 6.58 8.47
CA GLN A 1 18.90 7.82 9.13
C GLN A 1 17.44 7.58 9.45
N ASP A 2 17.17 6.98 10.61
CA ASP A 2 15.85 6.52 11.06
C ASP A 2 15.13 7.58 11.89
N ARG A 3 15.03 8.81 11.36
CA ARG A 3 14.55 9.96 12.15
C ARG A 3 13.04 10.22 12.05
N PHE A 4 12.31 9.37 11.33
CA PHE A 4 10.88 9.62 11.05
C PHE A 4 9.93 8.53 11.52
N TRP A 5 10.38 7.38 12.03
CA TRP A 5 9.48 6.29 12.49
C TRP A 5 8.41 6.72 13.49
N PHE A 6 8.73 7.67 14.37
CA PHE A 6 7.75 8.24 15.31
C PHE A 6 6.58 8.92 14.60
N LEU A 7 6.84 9.65 13.51
CA LEU A 7 5.79 10.32 12.73
C LEU A 7 4.84 9.30 12.07
N TRP A 8 5.35 8.13 11.69
CA TRP A 8 4.54 7.10 11.07
C TRP A 8 3.53 6.53 12.08
N ASP A 9 3.94 6.33 13.33
CA ASP A 9 3.03 5.89 14.40
C ASP A 9 1.92 6.92 14.68
N GLU A 10 2.24 8.21 14.68
CA GLU A 10 1.23 9.26 14.83
C GLU A 10 0.27 9.32 13.63
N LEU A 11 0.79 9.25 12.41
CA LEU A 11 -0.02 9.31 11.18
C LEU A 11 -0.88 8.05 10.98
N ALA A 12 -0.37 6.89 11.40
CA ALA A 12 -1.06 5.61 11.29
C ALA A 12 -2.20 5.48 12.30
N THR A 13 -2.13 6.20 13.42
CA THR A 13 -3.14 6.11 14.47
C THR A 13 -4.51 6.59 13.95
N GLY A 14 -5.48 5.68 13.89
CA GLY A 14 -6.83 5.96 13.40
C GLY A 14 -6.97 6.00 11.87
N ALA A 15 -5.91 5.72 11.12
CA ALA A 15 -5.99 5.59 9.66
C ALA A 15 -6.82 4.36 9.27
N LEU A 16 -7.71 4.52 8.29
CA LEU A 16 -8.46 3.41 7.70
C LEU A 16 -7.53 2.48 6.89
N GLY A 17 -6.56 3.06 6.21
CA GLY A 17 -5.54 2.36 5.44
C GLY A 17 -4.51 3.35 4.90
N ALA A 18 -3.50 2.83 4.20
CA ALA A 18 -2.39 3.62 3.68
C ALA A 18 -2.11 3.34 2.19
N VAL A 19 -1.46 4.31 1.54
CA VAL A 19 -0.93 4.15 0.17
C VAL A 19 0.59 4.23 0.25
N VAL A 20 1.26 3.18 -0.19
CA VAL A 20 2.71 3.18 -0.44
C VAL A 20 2.92 3.58 -1.90
N LEU A 21 3.34 4.81 -2.14
CA LEU A 21 3.64 5.30 -3.48
C LEU A 21 5.07 4.86 -3.87
N ALA A 22 5.16 3.91 -4.80
CA ALA A 22 6.40 3.31 -5.24
C ALA A 22 6.91 3.92 -6.55
N ASP A 23 8.21 4.26 -6.58
CA ASP A 23 8.93 4.65 -7.80
C ASP A 23 9.73 3.44 -8.30
N THR A 24 9.50 3.01 -9.55
CA THR A 24 10.16 1.83 -10.12
C THR A 24 11.68 1.97 -10.25
N ARG A 25 12.20 3.20 -10.18
CA ARG A 25 13.64 3.49 -10.22
C ARG A 25 14.33 3.35 -8.86
N ARG A 26 13.55 3.34 -7.77
CA ARG A 26 14.01 3.36 -6.38
C ARG A 26 13.08 2.55 -5.49
N LEU A 27 12.81 1.32 -5.93
CA LEU A 27 11.79 0.48 -5.30
C LEU A 27 12.17 0.10 -3.86
N GLU A 28 13.47 0.03 -3.56
CA GLU A 28 14.00 -0.28 -2.23
C GLU A 28 13.61 0.74 -1.15
N ASP A 29 13.31 1.98 -1.53
CA ASP A 29 12.86 3.01 -0.59
C ASP A 29 11.48 2.68 0.02
N CYS A 30 10.71 1.79 -0.63
CA CYS A 30 9.40 1.37 -0.17
C CYS A 30 9.45 0.24 0.85
N PHE A 31 10.56 -0.51 0.97
CA PHE A 31 10.61 -1.70 1.83
C PHE A 31 10.30 -1.39 3.30
N ALA A 32 10.83 -0.27 3.82
CA ALA A 32 10.56 0.16 5.19
C ALA A 32 9.07 0.48 5.41
N ALA A 33 8.41 1.09 4.43
CA ALA A 33 6.99 1.43 4.50
C ALA A 33 6.10 0.18 4.44
N VAL A 34 6.45 -0.78 3.57
CA VAL A 34 5.75 -2.06 3.44
C VAL A 34 5.84 -2.84 4.76
N ASP A 35 7.04 -3.08 5.27
CA ASP A 35 7.28 -3.84 6.50
C ASP A 35 6.58 -3.18 7.71
N TYR A 36 6.49 -1.85 7.73
CA TYR A 36 5.74 -1.11 8.75
C TYR A 36 4.25 -1.46 8.77
N PHE A 37 3.58 -1.33 7.63
CA PHE A 37 2.13 -1.54 7.56
C PHE A 37 1.77 -3.01 7.72
N GLU A 38 2.60 -3.92 7.19
CA GLU A 38 2.44 -5.37 7.37
C GLU A 38 2.51 -5.76 8.86
N ARG A 39 3.57 -5.36 9.57
CA ARG A 39 3.73 -5.68 11.01
C ARG A 39 2.60 -5.13 11.88
N ARG A 40 2.05 -3.98 11.52
CA ARG A 40 0.95 -3.33 12.25
C ARG A 40 -0.43 -3.85 11.82
N GLY A 41 -0.50 -4.65 10.77
CA GLY A 41 -1.77 -5.11 10.20
C GLY A 41 -2.67 -3.94 9.76
N ILE A 42 -2.08 -2.85 9.27
CA ILE A 42 -2.83 -1.73 8.71
C ILE A 42 -3.07 -2.03 7.23
N PRO A 43 -4.31 -2.03 6.73
CA PRO A 43 -4.57 -2.25 5.31
C PRO A 43 -3.84 -1.21 4.46
N PHE A 44 -3.15 -1.64 3.42
CA PHE A 44 -2.46 -0.73 2.52
C PHE A 44 -2.48 -1.22 1.08
N VAL A 45 -2.26 -0.29 0.16
CA VAL A 45 -2.08 -0.57 -1.27
C VAL A 45 -0.75 -0.02 -1.74
N VAL A 46 -0.19 -0.60 -2.79
CA VAL A 46 1.00 -0.07 -3.46
C VAL A 46 0.58 0.62 -4.74
N GLY A 47 0.77 1.94 -4.80
CA GLY A 47 0.62 2.74 -6.02
C GLY A 47 1.95 2.83 -6.75
N VAL A 48 2.10 2.18 -7.90
CA VAL A 48 3.32 2.22 -8.72
C VAL A 48 3.26 3.45 -9.62
N ASN A 49 4.02 4.48 -9.24
CA ASN A 49 4.05 5.76 -9.92
C ASN A 49 4.80 5.67 -11.26
N CYS A 50 4.04 5.60 -12.35
CA CYS A 50 4.49 5.48 -13.73
C CYS A 50 4.33 6.81 -14.47
N PHE A 51 5.19 7.80 -14.19
CA PHE A 51 5.23 9.05 -14.95
C PHE A 51 6.04 8.88 -16.26
N GLU A 52 6.07 9.91 -17.10
CA GLU A 52 6.72 9.87 -18.41
C GLU A 52 8.22 9.50 -18.31
N GLY A 53 8.61 8.43 -18.99
CA GLY A 53 9.97 7.87 -18.96
C GLY A 53 10.25 6.88 -17.82
N ALA A 54 9.25 6.53 -17.00
CA ALA A 54 9.39 5.46 -16.01
C ALA A 54 9.25 4.07 -16.65
N ASP A 55 10.08 3.12 -16.23
CA ASP A 55 9.97 1.72 -16.63
C ASP A 55 8.65 1.15 -16.13
N ARG A 56 7.86 0.61 -17.07
CA ARG A 56 6.55 0.00 -16.77
C ARG A 56 6.75 -1.48 -16.50
N TYR A 57 6.62 -1.86 -15.24
CA TYR A 57 6.63 -3.26 -14.82
C TYR A 57 5.20 -3.76 -14.62
N PRO A 58 4.90 -5.03 -14.96
CA PRO A 58 3.66 -5.67 -14.56
C PRO A 58 3.53 -5.68 -13.04
N ALA A 59 2.29 -5.55 -12.55
CA ALA A 59 2.00 -5.54 -11.11
C ALA A 59 2.56 -6.77 -10.37
N GLY A 60 2.57 -7.95 -11.01
CA GLY A 60 3.15 -9.17 -10.44
C GLY A 60 4.66 -9.09 -10.24
N SER A 61 5.38 -8.39 -11.13
CA SER A 61 6.83 -8.18 -11.00
C SER A 61 7.15 -7.23 -9.85
N VAL A 62 6.35 -6.16 -9.70
CA VAL A 62 6.49 -5.24 -8.56
C VAL A 62 6.17 -5.96 -7.24
N ARG A 63 5.10 -6.76 -7.20
CA ARG A 63 4.74 -7.60 -6.05
C ARG A 63 5.91 -8.46 -5.61
N GLN A 64 6.50 -9.19 -6.56
CA GLN A 64 7.64 -10.06 -6.27
C GLN A 64 8.87 -9.28 -5.79
N ALA A 65 9.14 -8.12 -6.38
CA ALA A 65 10.28 -7.31 -6.01
C ALA A 65 10.13 -6.66 -4.62
N LEU A 66 8.90 -6.36 -4.20
CA LEU A 66 8.56 -5.83 -2.88
C LEU A 66 8.22 -6.92 -1.83
N ASP A 67 8.24 -8.20 -2.23
CA ASP A 67 7.85 -9.35 -1.38
C ASP A 67 6.45 -9.21 -0.73
N LEU A 68 5.48 -8.63 -1.46
CA LEU A 68 4.15 -8.35 -0.89
C LEU A 68 3.28 -9.60 -0.79
N ASP A 69 2.50 -9.69 0.28
CA ASP A 69 1.42 -10.68 0.42
C ASP A 69 0.45 -10.61 -0.79
N PRO A 70 -0.06 -11.75 -1.32
CA PRO A 70 -0.97 -11.79 -2.47
C PRO A 70 -2.21 -10.90 -2.33
N GLY A 71 -2.68 -10.66 -1.10
CA GLY A 71 -3.84 -9.82 -0.79
C GLY A 71 -3.59 -8.32 -0.92
N VAL A 72 -2.33 -7.86 -0.95
CA VAL A 72 -1.99 -6.43 -1.07
C VAL A 72 -2.22 -5.95 -2.50
N PRO A 73 -3.11 -4.99 -2.77
CA PRO A 73 -3.33 -4.48 -4.13
C PRO A 73 -2.11 -3.70 -4.65
N VAL A 74 -1.77 -3.93 -5.93
CA VAL A 74 -0.74 -3.17 -6.65
C VAL A 74 -1.40 -2.47 -7.83
N LEU A 75 -1.44 -1.13 -7.78
CA LEU A 75 -2.14 -0.27 -8.73
C LEU A 75 -1.13 0.58 -9.48
N LEU A 76 -1.23 0.67 -10.80
CA LEU A 76 -0.42 1.62 -11.57
C LEU A 76 -1.06 3.01 -11.49
N CYS A 77 -0.26 4.05 -11.28
CA CYS A 77 -0.76 5.43 -11.27
C CYS A 77 0.23 6.44 -11.84
N ASP A 78 -0.25 7.61 -12.27
CA ASP A 78 0.59 8.82 -12.40
C ASP A 78 0.14 9.79 -11.31
N ALA A 79 1.01 10.06 -10.33
CA ALA A 79 0.71 10.93 -9.21
C ALA A 79 0.44 12.40 -9.60
N ARG A 80 0.72 12.78 -10.86
CA ARG A 80 0.42 14.11 -11.41
C ARG A 80 -0.99 14.18 -12.00
N ASP A 81 -1.63 13.04 -12.27
CA ASP A 81 -2.98 12.94 -12.79
C ASP A 81 -3.98 12.72 -11.63
N LYS A 82 -4.93 13.64 -11.49
CA LYS A 82 -5.95 13.60 -10.44
C LYS A 82 -6.87 12.39 -10.54
N GLU A 83 -7.23 11.98 -11.76
CA GLU A 83 -8.09 10.81 -11.96
C GLU A 83 -7.34 9.54 -11.58
N SER A 84 -6.06 9.46 -11.95
CA SER A 84 -5.20 8.33 -11.56
C SER A 84 -5.01 8.23 -10.05
N VAL A 85 -4.78 9.35 -9.36
CA VAL A 85 -4.68 9.38 -7.90
C VAL A 85 -6.00 9.01 -7.23
N LYS A 86 -7.13 9.47 -7.77
CA LYS A 86 -8.46 9.12 -7.27
C LYS A 86 -8.68 7.61 -7.27
N ASP A 87 -8.28 6.92 -8.34
CA ASP A 87 -8.45 5.46 -8.44
C ASP A 87 -7.61 4.72 -7.38
N VAL A 88 -6.40 5.21 -7.06
CA VAL A 88 -5.59 4.67 -5.96
C VAL A 88 -6.25 4.88 -4.61
N LEU A 89 -6.84 6.07 -4.38
CA LEU A 89 -7.56 6.37 -3.14
C LEU A 89 -8.84 5.55 -2.99
N ILE A 90 -9.54 5.26 -4.08
CA ILE A 90 -10.67 4.32 -4.07
C ILE A 90 -10.16 2.93 -3.68
N GLY A 91 -9.08 2.46 -4.32
CA GLY A 91 -8.49 1.14 -4.05
C GLY A 91 -8.10 0.93 -2.58
N VAL A 92 -7.53 1.94 -1.90
CA VAL A 92 -7.20 1.81 -0.47
C VAL A 92 -8.45 1.71 0.41
N VAL A 93 -9.52 2.45 0.10
CA VAL A 93 -10.77 2.39 0.85
C VAL A 93 -11.46 1.05 0.66
N GLU A 94 -11.53 0.55 -0.58
CA GLU A 94 -12.11 -0.76 -0.89
C GLU A 94 -11.34 -1.90 -0.23
N HIS A 95 -10.01 -1.84 -0.27
CA HIS A 95 -9.15 -2.83 0.38
C HIS A 95 -9.35 -2.83 1.90
N ALA A 96 -9.30 -1.65 2.53
CA ALA A 96 -9.52 -1.53 3.97
C ALA A 96 -10.91 -2.02 4.41
N ALA A 97 -11.95 -1.74 3.62
CA ALA A 97 -13.30 -2.23 3.89
C ALA A 97 -13.39 -3.76 3.82
N THR A 98 -12.73 -4.36 2.82
CA THR A 98 -12.69 -5.82 2.62
C THR A 98 -11.95 -6.49 3.77
N THR A 99 -10.74 -6.03 4.10
CA THR A 99 -9.95 -6.56 5.23
C THR A 99 -10.70 -6.42 6.56
N ALA A 100 -11.41 -5.31 6.78
CA ALA A 100 -12.21 -5.13 7.99
C ALA A 100 -13.41 -6.10 8.06
N ALA A 101 -14.01 -6.45 6.91
CA ALA A 101 -15.09 -7.43 6.84
C ALA A 101 -14.58 -8.87 7.11
N GLU A 102 -13.43 -9.21 6.55
CA GLU A 102 -12.75 -10.50 6.78
C GLU A 102 -12.41 -10.70 8.26
N ARG A 103 -11.72 -9.72 8.87
CA ARG A 103 -11.37 -9.77 10.31
C ARG A 103 -12.58 -9.94 11.22
N ARG A 104 -13.71 -9.31 10.88
CA ARG A 104 -14.95 -9.42 11.66
C ARG A 104 -15.56 -10.82 11.55
N THR A 105 -15.45 -11.43 10.37
CA THR A 105 -15.91 -12.80 10.12
C THR A 105 -15.05 -13.81 10.87
N GLU A 106 -13.73 -13.65 10.85
CA GLU A 106 -12.79 -14.47 11.61
C GLU A 106 -13.03 -14.36 13.12
N ALA A 107 -13.19 -13.14 13.65
CA ALA A 107 -13.47 -12.92 15.06
C ALA A 107 -14.80 -13.53 15.52
N ALA A 108 -15.81 -13.58 14.64
CA ALA A 108 -17.09 -14.24 14.93
C ALA A 108 -17.01 -15.78 14.85
N ALA A 109 -16.00 -16.32 14.16
CA ALA A 109 -15.77 -17.75 14.01
C ALA A 109 -14.79 -18.32 15.05
N ALA A 110 -14.10 -17.47 15.83
CA ALA A 110 -13.21 -17.90 16.90
C ALA A 110 -14.03 -18.50 18.08
N PRO A 111 -13.72 -19.74 18.52
CA PRO A 111 -14.48 -20.48 19.52
C PRO A 111 -14.32 -19.95 20.96
#